data_AF-A0A2W4JYJ7-F1
#
_entry.id   AF-A0A2W4JYJ7-F1
#
_cell.length_a   1.000
_cell.length_b   1.000
_cell.length_c   1.000
_cell.angle_alpha   90.00
_cell.angle_beta   90.00
_cell.angle_gamma   90.00
#
_symmetry.space_group_name_H-M   'P 1'
#
loop_
_entity.id
_entity.type
_entity.pdbx_description
1 polymer ?
#
loop_
_entity_poly.entity_id
_entity_poly.type
_entity_poly.pdbx_seq_one_letter_code
_entity_poly.pdbx_strand_id
1 'polypeptide(L)'
;MIALVGGIIIAVVVIGIGVMLILFSQQKGRQSADELALTLAQVLNRDDRQGQMNNLVERSRELVFSSRKAYDDCVSEEFHNMEPLMRDLLEESRAGAQTVEKTRESLSELTVAELRSTQKDFNDRLLQAHSVNLSWMNTSRPVVKQLEVGSIDKVNSNVLAPPGFAELKAMDEKSGICDSQTGIYLGNINAKLPGADGDLDFKLSSLAAPVGTTVSSARLTDANVFKQFKILPLAENTASSGNGAGSANNGGSETGAASGSSNLRETEEEKRKAQKVDQIPSAVRVKLSVAVSAGAPQTVSAKNKSEPANSTNSSNTTSSTSSTSSTNPTNPTNPLQDSLAVTTAATTGGAQPAPDLP
;
A
#
# COMPACT_ATOMS: atom_id res chain seq x y z
N MET A 1 28.52 -37.35 -41.51
CA MET A 1 27.95 -36.00 -41.79
C MET A 1 26.51 -35.87 -41.33
N ILE A 2 25.58 -36.73 -41.78
CA ILE A 2 24.14 -36.62 -41.44
C ILE A 2 23.88 -36.61 -39.92
N ALA A 3 24.54 -37.50 -39.15
CA ALA A 3 24.37 -37.55 -37.69
C ALA A 3 24.84 -36.28 -36.97
N LEU A 4 25.90 -35.62 -37.46
CA LEU A 4 26.42 -34.39 -36.87
C LEU A 4 25.45 -33.22 -37.10
N VAL A 5 24.90 -33.11 -38.32
CA VAL A 5 23.87 -32.12 -38.65
C VAL A 5 22.61 -32.35 -37.80
N GLY A 6 22.16 -33.60 -37.66
CA GLY A 6 21.01 -33.94 -36.81
C GLY A 6 21.25 -33.56 -35.34
N GLY A 7 22.44 -33.82 -34.80
CA GLY A 7 22.80 -33.44 -33.43
C GLY A 7 22.78 -31.92 -33.20
N ILE A 8 23.29 -31.14 -34.17
CA ILE A 8 23.25 -29.67 -34.09
C ILE A 8 21.81 -29.16 -34.08
N ILE A 9 20.94 -29.70 -34.95
CA ILE A 9 19.52 -29.29 -34.99
C ILE A 9 18.83 -29.55 -33.65
N ILE A 10 19.04 -30.73 -33.05
CA ILE A 10 18.46 -31.06 -31.74
C ILE A 10 18.98 -30.10 -30.67
N ALA A 11 20.29 -29.81 -30.66
CA ALA A 11 20.88 -28.87 -29.70
C ALA A 11 20.28 -27.47 -29.82
N VAL A 12 20.11 -26.95 -31.04
CA VAL A 12 19.49 -25.64 -31.29
C VAL A 12 18.04 -25.61 -30.80
N VAL A 13 17.27 -26.66 -31.05
CA VAL A 13 15.87 -26.76 -30.58
C VAL A 13 15.80 -26.77 -29.05
N VAL A 14 16.66 -27.53 -28.37
CA VAL A 14 16.70 -27.59 -26.90
C VAL A 14 17.06 -26.22 -26.30
N ILE A 15 18.06 -25.53 -26.87
CA ILE A 15 18.43 -24.18 -26.43
C ILE A 15 17.27 -23.19 -26.66
N GLY A 16 16.62 -23.26 -27.82
CA GLY A 16 15.47 -22.42 -28.16
C GLY A 16 14.31 -22.58 -27.16
N ILE A 17 13.95 -23.82 -26.83
CA ILE A 17 12.93 -24.12 -25.82
C ILE A 17 13.35 -23.59 -24.44
N GLY A 18 14.62 -23.77 -24.05
CA GLY A 18 15.14 -23.26 -22.78
C GLY A 18 15.01 -21.74 -22.66
N VAL A 19 15.42 -20.99 -23.69
CA VAL A 19 15.28 -19.53 -23.72
C VAL A 19 13.80 -19.13 -23.68
N MET A 20 12.93 -19.80 -24.44
CA MET A 20 11.49 -19.54 -24.43
C MET A 20 10.88 -19.71 -23.03
N LEU A 21 11.25 -20.77 -22.32
CA LEU A 21 10.77 -21.03 -20.95
C LEU A 21 11.27 -19.98 -19.95
N ILE A 22 12.52 -19.52 -20.07
CA ILE A 22 13.06 -18.45 -19.22
C ILE A 22 12.30 -17.15 -19.47
N LEU A 23 12.07 -16.78 -20.73
CA LEU A 23 11.31 -15.58 -21.09
C LEU A 23 9.86 -15.67 -20.59
N PHE A 24 9.23 -16.83 -20.73
CA PHE A 24 7.88 -17.08 -20.21
C PHE A 24 7.82 -16.95 -18.67
N SER A 25 8.80 -17.50 -17.96
CA SER A 25 8.90 -17.37 -16.50
C SER A 25 9.08 -15.90 -16.06
N GLN A 26 9.90 -15.13 -16.79
CA GLN A 26 10.07 -13.70 -16.53
C GLN A 26 8.78 -12.91 -16.80
N GLN A 27 8.07 -13.19 -17.89
CA GLN A 27 6.79 -12.56 -18.20
C GLN A 27 5.75 -12.86 -17.12
N LYS A 28 5.64 -14.12 -16.69
CA LYS A 28 4.73 -14.50 -15.59
C LYS A 28 5.10 -13.82 -14.28
N GLY A 29 6.39 -13.72 -13.96
CA GLY A 29 6.87 -12.99 -12.79
C GLY A 29 6.51 -11.50 -12.82
N ARG A 30 6.62 -10.84 -13.98
CA ARG A 30 6.19 -9.44 -14.15
C ARG A 30 4.69 -9.29 -13.94
N GLN A 31 3.88 -10.15 -14.58
CA GLN A 31 2.42 -10.13 -14.41
C GLN A 31 2.01 -10.31 -12.94
N SER A 32 2.62 -11.24 -12.21
CA SER A 32 2.34 -11.42 -10.78
C SER A 32 2.80 -10.24 -9.93
N ALA A 33 3.90 -9.58 -10.28
CA ALA A 33 4.35 -8.37 -9.59
C ALA A 33 3.37 -7.21 -9.82
N ASP A 34 2.87 -7.04 -11.04
CA ASP A 34 1.88 -6.03 -11.40
C ASP A 34 0.52 -6.29 -10.71
N GLU A 35 0.08 -7.54 -10.67
CA GLU A 35 -1.14 -7.96 -9.95
C GLU A 35 -1.04 -7.69 -8.45
N LEU A 36 0.12 -8.00 -7.83
CA LEU A 36 0.35 -7.68 -6.43
C LEU A 36 0.37 -6.17 -6.20
N ALA A 37 1.08 -5.42 -7.05
CA ALA A 37 1.17 -3.96 -6.93
C ALA A 37 -0.22 -3.30 -7.05
N LEU A 38 -1.06 -3.77 -7.99
CA LEU A 38 -2.44 -3.30 -8.14
C LEU A 38 -3.30 -3.66 -6.91
N THR A 39 -3.19 -4.90 -6.41
CA THR A 39 -3.93 -5.33 -5.21
C THR A 39 -3.55 -4.48 -3.99
N LEU A 40 -2.26 -4.22 -3.80
CA LEU A 40 -1.78 -3.37 -2.71
C LEU A 40 -2.21 -1.91 -2.89
N ALA A 41 -2.21 -1.39 -4.12
CA ALA A 41 -2.72 -0.06 -4.41
C ALA A 41 -4.24 0.06 -4.17
N GLN A 42 -5.01 -1.00 -4.41
CA GLN A 42 -6.44 -1.05 -4.07
C GLN A 42 -6.67 -1.03 -2.56
N VAL A 43 -5.86 -1.77 -1.79
CA VAL A 43 -5.89 -1.72 -0.31
C VAL A 43 -5.57 -0.31 0.18
N LEU A 44 -4.60 0.35 -0.45
CA LEU A 44 -4.21 1.72 -0.11
C LEU A 44 -5.33 2.75 -0.35
N ASN A 45 -6.05 2.61 -1.46
CA ASN A 45 -7.14 3.51 -1.86
C ASN A 45 -8.50 3.13 -1.25
N ARG A 46 -8.55 2.15 -0.35
CA ARG A 46 -9.81 1.64 0.20
C ARG A 46 -10.52 2.71 1.02
N ASP A 47 -11.83 2.86 0.79
CA ASP A 47 -12.75 3.77 1.50
C ASP A 47 -12.34 5.26 1.51
N ASP A 48 -11.43 5.68 0.62
CA ASP A 48 -10.88 7.06 0.57
C ASP A 48 -10.38 7.59 1.93
N ARG A 49 -9.81 6.71 2.77
CA ARG A 49 -9.37 7.07 4.14
C ARG A 49 -8.34 8.20 4.13
N GLN A 50 -7.42 8.17 3.18
CA GLN A 50 -6.39 9.19 3.03
C GLN A 50 -7.00 10.54 2.61
N GLY A 51 -7.96 10.53 1.68
CA GLY A 51 -8.62 11.74 1.22
C GLY A 51 -9.46 12.40 2.30
N GLN A 52 -10.21 11.60 3.07
CA GLN A 52 -10.94 12.08 4.24
C GLN A 52 -10.00 12.64 5.31
N MET A 53 -8.88 11.97 5.57
CA MET A 53 -7.89 12.44 6.55
C MET A 53 -7.24 13.76 6.13
N ASN A 54 -6.88 13.92 4.85
CA ASN A 54 -6.38 15.19 4.34
C ASN A 54 -7.39 16.33 4.56
N ASN A 55 -8.69 16.08 4.31
CA ASN A 55 -9.75 17.05 4.58
C ASN A 55 -9.86 17.38 6.08
N LEU A 56 -9.78 16.38 6.97
CA LEU A 56 -9.81 16.62 8.42
C LEU A 56 -8.63 17.46 8.90
N VAL A 57 -7.42 17.20 8.37
CA VAL A 57 -6.22 18.00 8.68
C VAL A 57 -6.40 19.45 8.25
N GLU A 58 -6.94 19.69 7.05
CA GLU A 58 -7.19 21.03 6.55
C GLU A 58 -8.28 21.76 7.35
N ARG A 59 -9.40 21.10 7.65
CA ARG A 59 -10.46 21.68 8.49
C ARG A 59 -10.00 21.98 9.90
N SER A 60 -9.14 21.13 10.45
CA SER A 60 -8.53 21.40 11.75
C SER A 60 -7.59 22.60 11.69
N ARG A 61 -6.85 22.78 10.58
CA ARG A 61 -6.01 23.97 10.35
C ARG A 61 -6.84 25.24 10.25
N GLU A 62 -7.93 25.19 9.48
CA GLU A 62 -8.89 26.27 9.32
C GLU A 62 -9.49 26.69 10.68
N LEU A 63 -9.89 25.70 11.50
CA LEU A 63 -10.43 25.94 12.83
C LEU A 63 -9.44 26.64 13.76
N VAL A 64 -8.18 26.18 13.82
CA VAL A 64 -7.15 26.84 14.66
C VAL A 64 -6.91 28.28 14.21
N PHE A 65 -6.82 28.51 12.90
CA PHE A 65 -6.64 29.85 12.35
C PHE A 65 -7.83 30.77 12.69
N SER A 66 -9.06 30.27 12.53
CA SER A 66 -10.29 30.98 12.88
C SER A 66 -10.37 31.31 14.37
N SER A 67 -10.10 30.34 15.23
CA SER A 67 -10.13 30.53 16.70
C SER A 67 -9.06 31.50 17.16
N ARG A 68 -7.86 31.49 16.54
CA ARG A 68 -6.81 32.49 16.80
C ARG A 68 -7.29 33.90 16.44
N LYS A 69 -7.86 34.07 15.26
CA LYS A 69 -8.38 35.37 14.81
C LYS A 69 -9.47 35.89 15.75
N ALA A 70 -10.42 35.03 16.12
CA ALA A 70 -11.47 35.39 17.08
C ALA A 70 -10.93 35.78 18.47
N TYR A 71 -9.87 35.09 18.94
CA TYR A 71 -9.17 35.46 20.16
C TYR A 71 -8.49 36.83 20.05
N ASP A 72 -7.74 37.05 18.98
CA ASP A 72 -7.02 38.31 18.75
C ASP A 72 -8.00 39.50 18.61
N ASP A 73 -9.11 39.31 17.89
CA ASP A 73 -10.19 40.30 17.76
C ASP A 73 -10.78 40.64 19.14
N CYS A 74 -11.11 39.63 19.97
CA CYS A 74 -11.64 39.84 21.33
C CYS A 74 -10.66 40.54 22.29
N VAL A 75 -9.35 40.33 22.11
CA VAL A 75 -8.32 41.01 22.90
C VAL A 75 -8.16 42.47 22.45
N SER A 76 -8.38 42.75 21.17
CA SER A 76 -8.24 44.10 20.60
C SER A 76 -9.47 44.99 20.80
N GLU A 77 -10.66 44.39 20.88
CA GLU A 77 -11.94 45.09 21.02
C GLU A 77 -12.37 45.21 22.49
N GLU A 78 -13.47 45.93 22.76
CA GLU A 78 -14.02 46.12 24.12
C GLU A 78 -14.57 44.83 24.76
N PHE A 79 -14.46 43.67 24.10
CA PHE A 79 -14.97 42.38 24.55
C PHE A 79 -14.02 41.61 25.48
N HIS A 80 -13.22 42.32 26.29
CA HIS A 80 -12.27 41.71 27.24
C HIS A 80 -12.91 40.69 28.20
N ASN A 81 -14.20 40.85 28.51
CA ASN A 81 -14.93 39.90 29.37
C ASN A 81 -15.06 38.50 28.74
N MET A 82 -14.94 38.37 27.42
CA MET A 82 -15.02 37.10 26.69
C MET A 82 -13.65 36.46 26.44
N GLU A 83 -12.56 37.13 26.83
CA GLU A 83 -11.18 36.64 26.61
C GLU A 83 -10.96 35.22 27.16
N PRO A 84 -11.40 34.86 28.39
CA PRO A 84 -11.19 33.52 28.91
C PRO A 84 -11.87 32.44 28.05
N LEU A 85 -13.08 32.71 27.57
CA LEU A 85 -13.83 31.78 26.72
C LEU A 85 -13.14 31.60 25.36
N MET A 86 -12.69 32.68 24.74
CA MET A 86 -11.98 32.60 23.44
C MET A 86 -10.64 31.89 23.57
N ARG A 87 -9.95 32.08 24.70
CA ARG A 87 -8.73 31.34 25.03
C ARG A 87 -9.00 29.84 25.15
N ASP A 88 -10.08 29.45 25.83
CA ASP A 88 -10.47 28.04 25.95
C ASP A 88 -10.81 27.43 24.59
N LEU A 89 -11.56 28.15 23.73
CA LEU A 89 -11.88 27.70 22.36
C LEU A 89 -10.63 27.55 21.48
N LEU A 90 -9.66 28.46 21.63
CA LEU A 90 -8.38 28.37 20.94
C LEU A 90 -7.58 27.15 21.41
N GLU A 91 -7.46 26.93 22.73
CA GLU A 91 -6.74 25.77 23.25
C GLU A 91 -7.42 24.45 22.85
N GLU A 92 -8.76 24.40 22.87
CA GLU A 92 -9.54 23.27 22.36
C GLU A 92 -9.24 22.99 20.89
N SER A 93 -9.19 24.04 20.05
CA SER A 93 -8.85 23.88 18.63
C SER A 93 -7.42 23.34 18.42
N ARG A 94 -6.45 23.81 19.22
CA ARG A 94 -5.04 23.35 19.18
C ARG A 94 -4.93 21.89 19.64
N ALA A 95 -5.62 21.51 20.72
CA ALA A 95 -5.70 20.13 21.18
C ALA A 95 -6.39 19.20 20.16
N GLY A 96 -7.42 19.71 19.47
CA GLY A 96 -8.08 19.06 18.36
C GLY A 96 -7.11 18.74 17.21
N ALA A 97 -6.30 19.73 16.80
CA ALA A 97 -5.29 19.55 15.77
C ALA A 97 -4.25 18.47 16.11
N GLN A 98 -3.78 18.43 17.35
CA GLN A 98 -2.88 17.38 17.81
C GLN A 98 -3.53 15.99 17.78
N THR A 99 -4.82 15.92 18.11
CA THR A 99 -5.60 14.67 18.05
C THR A 99 -5.76 14.16 16.61
N VAL A 100 -6.00 15.07 15.66
CA VAL A 100 -6.07 14.75 14.23
C VAL A 100 -4.72 14.22 13.73
N GLU A 101 -3.61 14.88 14.07
CA GLU A 101 -2.26 14.42 13.69
C GLU A 101 -1.95 13.03 14.25
N LYS A 102 -2.29 12.76 15.52
CA LYS A 102 -2.13 11.43 16.12
C LYS A 102 -2.97 10.36 15.41
N THR A 103 -4.18 10.71 15.01
CA THR A 103 -5.08 9.81 14.25
C THR A 103 -4.50 9.52 12.87
N ARG A 104 -3.92 10.54 12.21
CA ARG A 104 -3.22 10.41 10.92
C ARG A 104 -2.01 9.47 11.02
N GLU A 105 -1.19 9.62 12.07
CA GLU A 105 -0.07 8.70 12.35
C GLU A 105 -0.58 7.26 12.56
N SER A 106 -1.62 7.09 13.37
CA SER A 106 -2.23 5.77 13.63
C SER A 106 -2.79 5.11 12.36
N LEU A 107 -3.41 5.91 11.47
CA LEU A 107 -3.91 5.45 10.19
C LEU A 107 -2.77 4.95 9.28
N SER A 108 -1.65 5.67 9.23
CA SER A 108 -0.46 5.25 8.47
C SER A 108 0.09 3.90 8.96
N GLU A 109 0.15 3.69 10.28
CA GLU A 109 0.58 2.41 10.86
C GLU A 109 -0.37 1.26 10.52
N LEU A 110 -1.68 1.50 10.64
CA LEU A 110 -2.72 0.52 10.28
C LEU A 110 -2.62 0.13 8.81
N THR A 111 -2.50 1.11 7.91
CA THR A 111 -2.34 0.86 6.47
C THR A 111 -1.09 0.02 6.18
N VAL A 112 0.04 0.31 6.82
CA VAL A 112 1.25 -0.51 6.66
C VAL A 112 1.04 -1.94 7.15
N ALA A 113 0.29 -2.14 8.23
CA ALA A 113 -0.06 -3.48 8.73
C ALA A 113 -0.97 -4.24 7.73
N GLU A 114 -1.98 -3.57 7.16
CA GLU A 114 -2.86 -4.13 6.14
C GLU A 114 -2.06 -4.54 4.88
N LEU A 115 -1.17 -3.67 4.39
CA LEU A 115 -0.30 -3.96 3.25
C LEU A 115 0.59 -5.20 3.49
N ARG A 116 1.13 -5.34 4.71
CA ARG A 116 1.92 -6.53 5.08
C ARG A 116 1.07 -7.80 5.10
N SER A 117 -0.15 -7.73 5.62
CA SER A 117 -1.08 -8.87 5.62
C SER A 117 -1.39 -9.31 4.19
N THR A 118 -1.77 -8.36 3.32
CA THR A 118 -2.09 -8.65 1.91
C THR A 118 -0.87 -9.20 1.16
N GLN A 119 0.32 -8.65 1.42
CA GLN A 119 1.57 -9.18 0.84
C GLN A 119 1.81 -10.63 1.27
N LYS A 120 1.61 -10.96 2.55
CA LYS A 120 1.77 -12.30 3.08
C LYS A 120 0.79 -13.27 2.41
N ASP A 121 -0.49 -12.90 2.35
CA ASP A 121 -1.53 -13.71 1.71
C ASP A 121 -1.20 -13.98 0.23
N PHE A 122 -0.68 -12.97 -0.47
CA PHE A 122 -0.24 -13.13 -1.86
C PHE A 122 0.97 -14.06 -1.98
N ASN A 123 1.95 -13.94 -1.08
CA ASN A 123 3.12 -14.82 -1.07
C ASN A 123 2.72 -16.27 -0.78
N ASP A 124 1.76 -16.51 0.11
CA ASP A 124 1.23 -17.85 0.39
C ASP A 124 0.54 -18.46 -0.85
N ARG A 125 -0.17 -17.63 -1.64
CA ARG A 125 -0.73 -18.04 -2.94
C ARG A 125 0.36 -18.35 -3.97
N LEU A 126 1.42 -17.55 -4.03
CA LEU A 126 2.58 -17.81 -4.89
C LEU A 126 3.30 -19.12 -4.52
N LEU A 127 3.37 -19.44 -3.22
CA LEU A 127 3.96 -20.70 -2.76
C LEU A 127 3.14 -21.93 -3.18
N GLN A 128 1.82 -21.79 -3.33
CA GLN A 128 0.95 -22.85 -3.86
C GLN A 128 1.08 -23.02 -5.38
N ALA A 129 1.53 -22.00 -6.11
CA ALA A 129 1.75 -22.09 -7.54
C ALA A 129 2.86 -23.11 -7.86
N HIS A 130 2.59 -24.00 -8.82
CA HIS A 130 3.53 -25.07 -9.17
C HIS A 130 4.84 -24.51 -9.73
N SER A 131 5.96 -24.92 -9.12
CA SER A 131 7.30 -24.74 -9.69
C SER A 131 7.44 -25.62 -10.92
N VAL A 132 7.90 -25.06 -12.04
CA VAL A 132 8.24 -25.85 -13.22
C VAL A 132 9.57 -26.52 -12.96
N ASN A 133 9.53 -27.84 -12.78
CA ASN A 133 10.69 -28.68 -12.54
C ASN A 133 10.92 -29.53 -13.78
N LEU A 134 11.99 -29.25 -14.51
CA LEU A 134 12.47 -30.06 -15.62
C LEU A 134 13.73 -30.78 -15.16
N SER A 135 13.99 -31.97 -15.71
CA SER A 135 15.12 -32.83 -15.30
C SER A 135 16.49 -32.14 -15.36
N TRP A 136 16.63 -31.06 -16.12
CA TRP A 136 17.85 -30.26 -16.28
C TRP A 136 17.71 -28.80 -15.80
N MET A 137 16.51 -28.36 -15.39
CA MET A 137 16.24 -26.97 -14.97
C MET A 137 15.22 -26.91 -13.85
N ASN A 138 15.62 -26.33 -12.72
CA ASN A 138 14.74 -26.04 -11.61
C ASN A 138 14.44 -24.54 -11.58
N THR A 139 13.19 -24.17 -11.84
CA THR A 139 12.73 -22.80 -11.57
C THR A 139 12.39 -22.68 -10.09
N SER A 140 13.04 -21.74 -9.39
CA SER A 140 12.62 -21.42 -8.02
C SER A 140 11.26 -20.75 -8.07
N ARG A 141 10.50 -20.87 -6.97
CA ARG A 141 9.23 -20.17 -6.83
C ARG A 141 9.49 -18.66 -6.79
N PRO A 142 8.65 -17.84 -7.45
CA PRO A 142 8.74 -16.40 -7.31
C PRO A 142 8.53 -16.03 -5.85
N VAL A 143 9.42 -15.20 -5.31
CA VAL A 143 9.30 -14.66 -3.95
C VAL A 143 9.39 -13.15 -4.04
N VAL A 144 8.50 -12.47 -3.34
CA VAL A 144 8.58 -11.02 -3.15
C VAL A 144 9.82 -10.76 -2.32
N LYS A 145 10.79 -9.98 -2.81
CA LYS A 145 12.01 -9.69 -2.03
C LYS A 145 11.85 -8.48 -1.14
N GLN A 146 11.13 -7.49 -1.66
CA GLN A 146 11.05 -6.19 -1.01
C GLN A 146 9.73 -5.54 -1.39
N LEU A 147 9.06 -5.00 -0.38
CA LEU A 147 7.92 -4.12 -0.55
C LEU A 147 8.34 -2.72 -0.10
N GLU A 148 8.31 -1.76 -1.02
CA GLU A 148 8.61 -0.36 -0.73
C GLU A 148 7.30 0.42 -0.68
N VAL A 149 7.15 1.24 0.35
CA VAL A 149 5.96 2.05 0.58
C VAL A 149 6.38 3.51 0.58
N GLY A 150 5.61 4.36 -0.09
CA GLY A 150 6.05 5.71 -0.44
C GLY A 150 4.91 6.62 -0.90
N SER A 151 5.27 7.68 -1.62
CA SER A 151 4.34 8.59 -2.28
C SER A 151 4.73 8.83 -3.74
N ILE A 152 3.85 9.53 -4.46
CA ILE A 152 4.12 9.98 -5.83
C ILE A 152 4.56 11.43 -5.78
N ASP A 153 5.69 11.74 -6.43
CA ASP A 153 6.18 13.10 -6.56
C ASP A 153 5.30 13.93 -7.50
N LYS A 154 5.24 15.25 -7.24
CA LYS A 154 4.52 16.23 -8.08
C LYS A 154 3.03 15.92 -8.28
N VAL A 155 2.42 15.21 -7.34
CA VAL A 155 0.97 15.03 -7.28
C VAL A 155 0.42 15.94 -6.19
N ASN A 156 -0.55 16.76 -6.55
CA ASN A 156 -1.22 17.66 -5.61
C ASN A 156 -1.99 16.86 -4.54
N SER A 157 -2.43 17.53 -3.49
CA SER A 157 -3.39 16.98 -2.54
C SER A 157 -4.80 16.97 -3.15
N ASN A 158 -5.72 16.25 -2.52
CA ASN A 158 -7.14 16.24 -2.91
C ASN A 158 -7.93 17.38 -2.28
N VAL A 159 -7.27 18.24 -1.51
CA VAL A 159 -7.90 19.27 -0.69
C VAL A 159 -7.75 20.64 -1.33
N LEU A 160 -8.86 21.35 -1.39
CA LEU A 160 -8.95 22.74 -1.84
C LEU A 160 -8.58 23.67 -0.69
N ALA A 161 -7.95 24.81 -1.00
CA ALA A 161 -7.76 25.88 -0.05
C ALA A 161 -9.13 26.39 0.46
N PRO A 162 -9.24 26.69 1.77
CA PRO A 162 -10.51 27.04 2.38
C PRO A 162 -11.04 28.35 1.78
N PRO A 163 -12.27 28.37 1.23
CA PRO A 163 -12.83 29.58 0.65
C PRO A 163 -13.22 30.62 1.71
N GLY A 164 -13.42 30.20 2.97
CA GLY A 164 -13.91 31.06 4.05
C GLY A 164 -12.90 32.10 4.56
N PHE A 165 -11.60 31.85 4.38
CA PHE A 165 -10.53 32.68 4.95
C PHE A 165 -9.58 33.17 3.85
N ALA A 166 -9.95 34.28 3.20
CA ALA A 166 -9.18 34.88 2.11
C ALA A 166 -7.74 35.24 2.52
N GLU A 167 -7.54 35.66 3.77
CA GLU A 167 -6.21 35.95 4.34
C GLU A 167 -5.33 34.70 4.39
N LEU A 168 -5.87 33.57 4.87
CA LEU A 168 -5.16 32.30 4.95
C LEU A 168 -4.79 31.81 3.55
N LYS A 169 -5.74 31.86 2.62
CA LYS A 169 -5.51 31.51 1.21
C LYS A 169 -4.42 32.36 0.58
N ALA A 170 -4.43 33.68 0.77
CA ALA A 170 -3.42 34.58 0.24
C ALA A 170 -2.02 34.29 0.81
N MET A 171 -1.93 33.92 2.10
CA MET A 171 -0.68 33.49 2.72
C MET A 171 -0.18 32.15 2.16
N ASP A 172 -1.09 31.22 1.90
CA ASP A 172 -0.77 29.90 1.36
C ASP A 172 -0.33 29.97 -0.11
N GLU A 173 -0.95 30.83 -0.90
CA GLU A 173 -0.51 31.14 -2.27
C GLU A 173 0.87 31.82 -2.27
N LYS A 174 1.10 32.78 -1.35
CA LYS A 174 2.38 33.48 -1.22
C LYS A 174 3.53 32.56 -0.78
N SER A 175 3.24 31.58 0.07
CA SER A 175 4.21 30.58 0.51
C SER A 175 4.44 29.46 -0.51
N GLY A 176 3.64 29.41 -1.58
CA GLY A 176 3.75 28.41 -2.65
C GLY A 176 3.31 27.02 -2.23
N ILE A 177 2.55 26.89 -1.13
CA ILE A 177 2.00 25.60 -0.67
C ILE A 177 0.66 25.28 -1.34
N CYS A 178 0.00 26.30 -1.91
CA CYS A 178 -1.20 26.19 -2.72
C CYS A 178 -0.90 26.65 -4.15
N ASP A 179 -1.43 25.93 -5.14
CA ASP A 179 -1.37 26.35 -6.53
C ASP A 179 -2.39 27.47 -6.78
N SER A 180 -1.92 28.65 -7.20
CA SER A 180 -2.76 29.83 -7.42
C SER A 180 -3.77 29.66 -8.56
N GLN A 181 -3.53 28.75 -9.50
CA GLN A 181 -4.45 28.50 -10.62
C GLN A 181 -5.61 27.59 -10.22
N THR A 182 -5.31 26.52 -9.49
CA THR A 182 -6.30 25.49 -9.14
C THR A 182 -6.90 25.69 -7.75
N GLY A 183 -6.22 26.43 -6.88
CA GLY A 183 -6.58 26.57 -5.47
C GLY A 183 -6.43 25.27 -4.69
N ILE A 184 -5.64 24.31 -5.18
CA ILE A 184 -5.42 23.01 -4.56
C ILE A 184 -4.07 23.02 -3.84
N TYR A 185 -4.01 22.43 -2.64
CA TYR A 185 -2.74 22.28 -1.93
C TYR A 185 -1.79 21.32 -2.65
N LEU A 186 -0.49 21.60 -2.58
CA LEU A 186 0.52 20.65 -3.03
C LEU A 186 0.50 19.40 -2.15
N GLY A 187 0.92 18.25 -2.71
CA GLY A 187 1.01 17.01 -1.95
C GLY A 187 2.32 16.89 -1.18
N ASN A 188 2.31 16.10 -0.11
CA ASN A 188 3.48 15.77 0.72
C ASN A 188 4.13 17.00 1.40
N ILE A 189 3.30 17.97 1.77
CA ILE A 189 3.71 19.22 2.42
C ILE A 189 3.30 19.25 3.89
N ASN A 190 3.91 20.15 4.66
CA ASN A 190 3.47 20.53 5.99
C ASN A 190 3.01 22.00 5.95
N ALA A 191 1.69 22.21 5.93
CA ALA A 191 1.06 23.52 5.81
C ALA A 191 1.03 24.26 7.16
N LYS A 192 2.19 24.63 7.69
CA LYS A 192 2.28 25.32 8.98
C LYS A 192 1.51 26.63 8.98
N LEU A 193 0.91 26.96 10.13
CA LEU A 193 0.33 28.27 10.37
C LEU A 193 1.44 29.28 10.73
N PRO A 194 1.29 30.56 10.36
CA PRO A 194 2.22 31.60 10.79
C PRO A 194 2.04 31.94 12.28
N GLY A 195 3.04 32.59 12.87
CA GLY A 195 2.94 33.17 14.22
C GLY A 195 3.01 32.14 15.35
N ALA A 196 2.16 32.30 16.37
CA ALA A 196 2.18 31.51 17.59
C ALA A 196 1.75 30.05 17.38
N ASP A 197 1.00 29.75 16.31
CA ASP A 197 0.51 28.41 15.99
C ASP A 197 1.42 27.65 15.00
N GLY A 198 2.61 28.17 14.71
CA GLY A 198 3.61 27.51 13.86
C GLY A 198 4.26 26.27 14.47
N ASP A 199 3.99 26.01 15.75
CA ASP A 199 4.37 24.79 16.45
C ASP A 199 3.56 23.57 15.99
N LEU A 200 2.35 23.78 15.47
CA LEU A 200 1.49 22.73 14.96
C LEU A 200 1.90 22.29 13.55
N ASP A 201 1.79 20.99 13.30
CA ASP A 201 2.05 20.38 12.00
C ASP A 201 0.73 20.00 11.31
N PHE A 202 0.58 20.42 10.06
CA PHE A 202 -0.58 20.11 9.22
C PHE A 202 -0.10 19.40 7.95
N LYS A 203 0.14 18.09 8.05
CA LYS A 203 0.74 17.29 6.99
C LYS A 203 -0.31 16.81 6.00
N LEU A 204 -0.25 17.32 4.77
CA LEU A 204 -1.13 16.91 3.67
C LEU A 204 -0.40 15.92 2.76
N SER A 205 -1.00 14.75 2.56
CA SER A 205 -0.40 13.67 1.77
C SER A 205 -0.77 13.84 0.28
N SER A 206 0.11 13.45 -0.65
CA SER A 206 -0.19 13.52 -2.08
C SER A 206 -1.32 12.55 -2.44
N LEU A 207 -2.42 13.08 -2.97
CA LEU A 207 -3.56 12.31 -3.42
C LEU A 207 -4.25 13.07 -4.55
N ALA A 208 -4.41 12.45 -5.71
CA ALA A 208 -5.02 13.12 -6.84
C ALA A 208 -6.43 13.63 -6.49
N ALA A 209 -6.72 14.90 -6.79
CA ALA A 209 -8.03 15.49 -6.55
C ALA A 209 -9.13 14.70 -7.29
N PRO A 210 -10.30 14.49 -6.66
CA PRO A 210 -11.43 13.86 -7.31
C PRO A 210 -11.93 14.75 -8.46
N VAL A 211 -12.37 14.12 -9.55
CA VAL A 211 -13.01 14.82 -10.66
C VAL A 211 -14.51 14.53 -10.56
N GLY A 212 -15.28 15.51 -10.11
CA GLY A 212 -16.68 15.30 -9.74
C GLY A 212 -16.80 14.40 -8.51
N THR A 213 -17.57 13.31 -8.62
CA THR A 213 -17.74 12.30 -7.55
C THR A 213 -16.80 11.10 -7.70
N THR A 214 -15.91 11.12 -8.70
CA THR A 214 -15.07 9.96 -9.02
C THR A 214 -13.65 10.14 -8.47
N VAL A 215 -13.25 9.23 -7.58
CA VAL A 215 -11.86 9.10 -7.12
C VAL A 215 -11.05 8.33 -8.17
N SER A 216 -9.80 8.73 -8.40
CA SER A 216 -8.92 8.02 -9.34
C SER A 216 -8.73 6.56 -8.93
N SER A 217 -8.94 5.64 -9.86
CA SER A 217 -8.69 4.21 -9.62
C SER A 217 -7.22 3.94 -9.38
N ALA A 218 -6.93 2.83 -8.68
CA ALA A 218 -5.58 2.32 -8.53
C ALA A 218 -4.95 2.06 -9.92
N ARG A 219 -3.75 2.59 -10.14
CA ARG A 219 -3.03 2.49 -11.41
C ARG A 219 -1.55 2.28 -11.20
N LEU A 220 -0.91 1.61 -12.15
CA LEU A 220 0.54 1.48 -12.20
C LEU A 220 1.14 2.78 -12.75
N THR A 221 2.30 3.17 -12.25
CA THR A 221 3.03 4.37 -12.68
C THR A 221 4.51 4.08 -12.79
N ASP A 222 5.25 4.99 -13.41
CA ASP A 222 6.69 4.85 -13.60
C ASP A 222 7.44 4.85 -12.27
N ALA A 223 8.49 4.04 -12.19
CA ALA A 223 9.33 3.99 -11.00
C ALA A 223 9.98 5.36 -10.69
N ASN A 224 10.21 6.20 -11.70
CA ASN A 224 10.90 7.48 -11.56
C ASN A 224 10.11 8.53 -10.77
N VAL A 225 8.79 8.40 -10.67
CA VAL A 225 7.94 9.34 -9.90
C VAL A 225 7.72 8.89 -8.45
N PHE A 226 8.17 7.69 -8.08
CA PHE A 226 7.96 7.13 -6.74
C PHE A 226 9.03 7.62 -5.76
N LYS A 227 8.58 8.24 -4.67
CA LYS A 227 9.42 8.65 -3.52
C LYS A 227 9.23 7.65 -2.38
N GLN A 228 10.31 6.96 -2.03
CA GLN A 228 10.30 5.93 -1.00
C GLN A 228 10.34 6.54 0.41
N PHE A 229 9.49 6.04 1.30
CA PHE A 229 9.51 6.38 2.73
C PHE A 229 9.99 5.23 3.59
N LYS A 230 9.53 4.01 3.28
CA LYS A 230 9.77 2.85 4.12
C LYS A 230 10.01 1.61 3.27
N ILE A 231 11.01 0.85 3.67
CA ILE A 231 11.23 -0.51 3.19
C ILE A 231 10.55 -1.45 4.18
N LEU A 232 9.67 -2.28 3.69
CA LEU A 232 9.13 -3.40 4.44
C LEU A 232 9.96 -4.63 4.03
N PRO A 233 10.99 -4.99 4.82
CA PRO A 233 11.67 -6.26 4.59
C PRO A 233 10.64 -7.38 4.71
N LEU A 234 10.71 -8.38 3.84
CA LEU A 234 9.97 -9.60 4.14
C LEU A 234 10.50 -10.15 5.45
N ALA A 235 9.58 -10.65 6.28
CA ALA A 235 9.97 -11.64 7.27
C ALA A 235 10.65 -12.75 6.47
N GLU A 236 11.98 -12.83 6.57
CA GLU A 236 12.73 -13.97 6.09
C GLU A 236 12.02 -15.16 6.71
N ASN A 237 11.37 -15.98 5.89
CA ASN A 237 10.89 -17.26 6.35
C ASN A 237 12.16 -18.01 6.74
N THR A 238 12.59 -17.84 7.99
CA THR A 238 13.46 -18.75 8.69
C THR A 238 12.66 -20.04 8.81
N ALA A 239 12.47 -20.71 7.68
CA ALA A 239 12.50 -22.15 7.61
C ALA A 239 13.92 -22.54 8.02
N SER A 240 14.21 -22.35 9.32
CA SER A 240 15.10 -23.20 10.07
C SER A 240 14.62 -24.59 9.75
N SER A 241 15.34 -25.22 8.83
CA SER A 241 15.33 -26.65 8.57
C SER A 241 15.68 -27.34 9.88
N GLY A 242 14.70 -27.42 10.78
CA GLY A 242 14.74 -28.19 12.00
C GLY A 242 14.60 -29.65 11.61
N ASN A 243 15.65 -30.20 11.01
CA ASN A 243 15.89 -31.63 10.99
C ASN A 243 16.30 -32.04 12.43
N GLY A 244 15.33 -31.96 13.34
CA GLY A 244 15.44 -32.34 14.74
C GLY A 244 14.66 -33.63 14.95
N ALA A 245 15.26 -34.74 14.51
CA ALA A 245 14.86 -36.04 15.00
C ALA A 245 15.19 -36.14 16.50
N GLY A 246 14.22 -36.58 17.30
CA GLY A 246 14.46 -37.11 18.64
C GLY A 246 13.96 -36.25 19.80
N SER A 247 12.89 -36.69 20.44
CA SER A 247 12.98 -37.38 21.73
C SER A 247 11.71 -37.15 22.55
N ALA A 248 10.91 -38.20 22.67
CA ALA A 248 9.90 -38.31 23.70
C ALA A 248 10.58 -38.43 25.07
N ASN A 249 10.25 -37.56 26.04
CA ASN A 249 10.15 -37.97 27.44
C ASN A 249 9.42 -36.94 28.33
N ASN A 250 8.21 -37.32 28.74
CA ASN A 250 7.64 -37.34 30.09
C ASN A 250 8.03 -36.30 31.17
N GLY A 251 6.99 -35.67 31.75
CA GLY A 251 6.72 -35.61 33.19
C GLY A 251 7.46 -34.58 34.06
N GLY A 252 6.71 -33.69 34.74
CA GLY A 252 7.23 -32.97 35.90
C GLY A 252 6.52 -31.67 36.24
N SER A 253 5.62 -31.75 37.21
CA SER A 253 5.15 -30.65 38.07
C SER A 253 6.34 -29.89 38.69
N GLU A 254 6.29 -28.55 38.74
CA GLU A 254 6.45 -27.79 40.00
C GLU A 254 6.39 -26.26 39.81
N THR A 255 5.80 -25.63 40.82
CA THR A 255 5.71 -24.21 41.11
C THR A 255 7.08 -23.58 41.39
N GLY A 256 7.35 -22.38 40.88
CA GLY A 256 8.56 -21.62 41.24
C GLY A 256 8.52 -20.18 40.76
N ALA A 257 8.43 -19.25 41.71
CA ALA A 257 8.53 -17.81 41.50
C ALA A 257 9.98 -17.38 41.26
N ALA A 258 10.09 -16.16 40.71
CA ALA A 258 11.23 -15.23 40.76
C ALA A 258 12.15 -15.12 39.52
N SER A 259 12.24 -13.85 39.08
CA SER A 259 13.44 -13.13 38.67
C SER A 259 14.13 -13.53 37.36
N GLY A 260 14.04 -12.64 36.37
CA GLY A 260 14.76 -12.76 35.10
C GLY A 260 14.57 -11.56 34.18
N SER A 261 14.84 -10.35 34.69
CA SER A 261 14.86 -9.10 33.91
C SER A 261 16.27 -8.84 33.39
N SER A 262 16.57 -9.21 32.13
CA SER A 262 17.79 -8.73 31.45
C SER A 262 17.88 -8.91 29.92
N ASN A 263 16.78 -9.08 29.16
CA ASN A 263 16.85 -9.23 27.69
C ASN A 263 15.96 -8.27 26.87
N LEU A 264 15.52 -7.15 27.45
CA LEU A 264 14.63 -6.18 26.78
C LEU A 264 15.33 -4.89 26.33
N ARG A 265 16.67 -4.82 26.34
CA ARG A 265 17.42 -3.60 26.02
C ARG A 265 17.91 -3.45 24.58
N GLU A 266 17.76 -4.47 23.74
CA GLU A 266 18.23 -4.42 22.34
C GLU A 266 17.16 -4.02 21.30
N THR A 267 15.91 -3.75 21.71
CA THR A 267 14.82 -3.40 20.77
C THR A 267 14.40 -1.93 20.75
N GLU A 268 14.91 -1.07 21.64
CA GLU A 268 14.58 0.37 21.61
C GLU A 268 15.47 1.20 20.68
N GLU A 269 16.73 0.82 20.48
CA GLU A 269 17.63 1.58 19.60
C GLU A 269 17.33 1.31 18.11
N GLU A 270 16.88 0.10 17.76
CA GLU A 270 16.37 -0.22 16.42
C GLU A 270 15.01 0.44 16.14
N LYS A 271 14.17 0.65 17.18
CA LYS A 271 12.97 1.51 17.08
C LYS A 271 13.30 2.99 16.84
N ARG A 272 14.46 3.49 17.25
CA ARG A 272 14.87 4.89 17.01
C ARG A 272 15.41 5.15 15.60
N LYS A 273 15.83 4.12 14.87
CA LYS A 273 16.17 4.21 13.43
C LYS A 273 14.98 3.89 12.52
N ALA A 274 13.82 3.55 13.09
CA ALA A 274 12.58 3.54 12.33
C ALA A 274 12.28 4.99 11.92
N GLN A 275 12.75 5.35 10.72
CA GLN A 275 12.47 6.60 10.03
C GLN A 275 10.99 6.93 10.24
N LYS A 276 10.73 7.97 11.06
CA LYS A 276 9.37 8.36 11.42
C LYS A 276 8.64 8.62 10.12
N VAL A 277 7.62 7.80 9.85
CA VAL A 277 6.84 7.91 8.63
C VAL A 277 5.92 9.10 8.82
N ASP A 278 6.41 10.28 8.47
CA ASP A 278 5.67 11.52 8.67
C ASP A 278 4.48 11.64 7.72
N GLN A 279 4.34 10.78 6.70
CA GLN A 279 3.30 10.88 5.68
C GLN A 279 2.50 9.59 5.54
N ILE A 280 1.20 9.70 5.27
CA ILE A 280 0.40 8.52 4.92
C ILE A 280 0.90 8.04 3.56
N PRO A 281 1.22 6.75 3.40
CA PRO A 281 1.68 6.27 2.12
C PRO A 281 0.58 6.37 1.07
N SER A 282 0.94 6.84 -0.12
CA SER A 282 0.02 7.00 -1.26
C SER A 282 0.45 6.18 -2.47
N ALA A 283 1.58 5.47 -2.38
CA ALA A 283 2.07 4.58 -3.41
C ALA A 283 2.84 3.39 -2.83
N VAL A 284 2.94 2.35 -3.64
CA VAL A 284 3.64 1.10 -3.32
C VAL A 284 4.48 0.67 -4.51
N ARG A 285 5.69 0.18 -4.25
CA ARG A 285 6.55 -0.47 -5.25
C ARG A 285 6.93 -1.88 -4.79
N VAL A 286 6.71 -2.85 -5.66
CA VAL A 286 7.01 -4.27 -5.41
C VAL A 286 8.27 -4.66 -6.16
N LYS A 287 9.23 -5.28 -5.48
CA LYS A 287 10.36 -5.96 -6.13
C LYS A 287 10.22 -7.47 -5.96
N LEU A 288 9.92 -8.13 -7.07
CA LEU A 288 9.87 -9.58 -7.15
C LEU A 288 11.24 -10.13 -7.59
N SER A 289 11.60 -11.30 -7.08
CA SER A 289 12.72 -12.06 -7.63
C SER A 289 12.29 -13.44 -8.05
N VAL A 290 12.87 -13.88 -9.16
CA VAL A 290 12.77 -15.25 -9.66
C VAL A 290 14.19 -15.73 -9.87
N ALA A 291 14.62 -16.73 -9.12
CA ALA A 291 15.90 -17.39 -9.38
C ALA A 291 15.66 -18.58 -10.31
N VAL A 292 16.45 -18.69 -11.37
CA VAL A 292 16.49 -19.88 -12.22
C VAL A 292 17.82 -20.57 -11.93
N SER A 293 17.77 -21.80 -11.44
CA SER A 293 18.96 -22.62 -11.23
C SER A 293 19.00 -23.70 -12.29
N ALA A 294 20.07 -23.75 -13.06
CA ALA A 294 20.40 -24.95 -13.81
C ALA A 294 20.63 -26.07 -12.79
N GLY A 295 19.85 -27.15 -12.87
CA GLY A 295 20.13 -28.32 -12.06
C GLY A 295 21.45 -28.91 -12.57
N ALA A 296 22.40 -29.20 -11.67
CA ALA A 296 23.50 -30.07 -12.06
C ALA A 296 22.86 -31.36 -12.61
N PRO A 297 23.30 -31.86 -13.80
CA PRO A 297 22.71 -33.05 -14.38
C PRO A 297 22.79 -34.14 -13.32
N GLN A 298 21.63 -34.61 -12.84
CA GLN A 298 21.62 -35.71 -11.91
C GLN A 298 22.25 -36.88 -12.66
N THR A 299 23.48 -37.24 -12.30
CA THR A 299 24.09 -38.49 -12.73
C THR A 299 23.22 -39.58 -12.14
N VAL A 300 22.26 -40.05 -12.92
CA VAL A 300 21.45 -41.22 -12.60
C VAL A 300 22.43 -42.38 -12.56
N SER A 301 22.99 -42.62 -11.38
CA SER A 301 23.85 -43.77 -11.13
C SER A 301 22.93 -44.99 -11.22
N ALA A 302 22.88 -45.59 -12.40
CA ALA A 302 22.12 -46.79 -12.68
C ALA A 302 22.68 -47.94 -11.84
N LYS A 303 22.23 -48.04 -10.59
CA LYS A 303 22.47 -49.20 -9.74
C LYS A 303 21.51 -50.30 -10.21
N ASN A 304 21.96 -51.06 -11.20
CA ASN A 304 21.35 -52.34 -11.59
C ASN A 304 21.26 -53.23 -10.35
N LYS A 305 20.06 -53.35 -9.79
CA LYS A 305 19.72 -54.37 -8.81
C LYS A 305 18.67 -55.26 -9.44
N SER A 306 19.15 -56.33 -10.05
CA SER A 306 18.40 -57.53 -10.40
C SER A 306 17.83 -58.17 -9.13
N GLU A 307 16.53 -58.43 -9.07
CA GLU A 307 15.91 -59.68 -8.57
C GLU A 307 14.36 -59.58 -8.52
N PRO A 308 13.62 -60.70 -8.44
CA PRO A 308 12.57 -61.00 -9.41
C PRO A 308 11.13 -60.87 -8.89
N ALA A 309 10.23 -61.07 -9.85
CA ALA A 309 8.78 -61.15 -9.81
C ALA A 309 8.17 -61.77 -8.54
N ASN A 310 7.12 -61.12 -8.04
CA ASN A 310 5.97 -61.86 -7.55
C ASN A 310 4.67 -61.13 -7.91
N SER A 311 3.83 -61.82 -8.67
CA SER A 311 2.53 -61.41 -9.15
C SER A 311 1.46 -61.70 -8.09
N THR A 312 0.63 -60.73 -7.74
CA THR A 312 -0.77 -61.03 -7.43
C THR A 312 -1.68 -59.86 -7.76
N ASN A 313 -2.69 -60.18 -8.58
CA ASN A 313 -3.86 -59.40 -8.94
C ASN A 313 -4.56 -58.76 -7.73
N SER A 314 -5.08 -57.54 -7.93
CA SER A 314 -6.46 -57.20 -7.57
C SER A 314 -6.91 -55.98 -8.37
N SER A 315 -7.82 -56.26 -9.30
CA SER A 315 -8.72 -55.30 -9.94
C SER A 315 -9.57 -54.57 -8.91
N ASN A 316 -9.69 -53.24 -9.03
CA ASN A 316 -10.97 -52.60 -8.79
C ASN A 316 -11.11 -51.31 -9.62
N THR A 317 -12.07 -51.40 -10.52
CA THR A 317 -12.66 -50.35 -11.35
C THR A 317 -13.48 -49.44 -10.47
N THR A 318 -13.21 -48.13 -10.45
CA THR A 318 -14.26 -47.15 -10.12
C THR A 318 -13.98 -45.83 -10.81
N SER A 319 -14.74 -45.60 -11.86
CA SER A 319 -14.99 -44.32 -12.51
C SER A 319 -15.70 -43.37 -11.54
N SER A 320 -15.12 -42.20 -11.29
CA SER A 320 -15.86 -41.06 -10.76
C SER A 320 -15.62 -39.85 -11.62
N THR A 321 -16.67 -39.53 -12.37
CA THR A 321 -16.96 -38.35 -13.15
C THR A 321 -16.69 -37.05 -12.41
N SER A 322 -16.02 -36.15 -13.13
CA SER A 322 -15.94 -34.72 -12.91
C SER A 322 -17.31 -34.06 -13.00
N SER A 323 -17.74 -33.38 -11.93
CA SER A 323 -18.77 -32.33 -11.99
C SER A 323 -18.15 -31.02 -11.52
N THR A 324 -17.97 -30.13 -12.50
CA THR A 324 -17.66 -28.72 -12.36
C THR A 324 -18.88 -27.98 -11.78
N SER A 325 -18.79 -27.47 -10.56
CA SER A 325 -19.69 -26.45 -10.04
C SER A 325 -18.99 -25.09 -10.02
N SER A 326 -19.22 -24.35 -11.09
CA SER A 326 -19.00 -22.90 -11.17
C SER A 326 -19.93 -22.22 -10.16
N THR A 327 -19.38 -21.64 -9.09
CA THR A 327 -20.07 -20.65 -8.28
C THR A 327 -19.38 -19.31 -8.43
N ASN A 328 -20.12 -18.42 -9.08
CA ASN A 328 -19.83 -17.03 -9.35
C ASN A 328 -20.11 -16.24 -8.05
N PRO A 329 -19.15 -15.53 -7.42
CA PRO A 329 -19.50 -14.60 -6.36
C PRO A 329 -20.02 -13.31 -6.98
N THR A 330 -21.34 -13.20 -6.99
CA THR A 330 -22.10 -11.97 -7.20
C THR A 330 -21.61 -10.86 -6.27
N ASN A 331 -21.34 -9.73 -6.90
CA ASN A 331 -21.19 -8.41 -6.32
C ASN A 331 -22.34 -8.10 -5.33
N PRO A 332 -22.09 -7.69 -4.08
CA PRO A 332 -23.15 -7.20 -3.20
C PRO A 332 -23.52 -5.76 -3.61
N THR A 333 -24.59 -5.65 -4.38
CA THR A 333 -25.36 -4.42 -4.55
C THR A 333 -25.95 -4.04 -3.19
N ASN A 334 -25.52 -2.91 -2.64
CA ASN A 334 -26.14 -2.33 -1.46
C ASN A 334 -27.33 -1.45 -1.92
N PRO A 335 -28.57 -1.70 -1.44
CA PRO A 335 -29.71 -0.85 -1.74
C PRO A 335 -29.88 0.23 -0.65
N LEU A 336 -30.65 1.26 -1.01
CA LEU A 336 -31.23 2.30 -0.16
C LEU A 336 -30.29 3.47 0.17
N GLN A 337 -30.46 4.56 -0.59
CA GLN A 337 -31.07 5.77 -0.03
C GLN A 337 -31.77 6.56 -1.14
N ASP A 338 -33.08 6.38 -1.19
CA ASP A 338 -34.02 7.28 -1.86
C ASP A 338 -34.23 8.53 -0.99
N SER A 339 -34.64 9.60 -1.69
CA SER A 339 -35.22 10.85 -1.21
C SER A 339 -34.26 11.96 -0.75
N LEU A 340 -33.98 12.89 -1.66
CA LEU A 340 -34.63 14.20 -1.66
C LEU A 340 -34.47 14.88 -3.02
N ALA A 341 -35.60 15.08 -3.69
CA ALA A 341 -35.72 15.91 -4.87
C ALA A 341 -35.62 17.39 -4.46
N VAL A 342 -34.75 18.15 -5.14
CA VAL A 342 -34.95 19.57 -5.37
C VAL A 342 -34.80 19.83 -6.86
N THR A 343 -35.94 20.06 -7.48
CA THR A 343 -36.12 20.62 -8.81
C THR A 343 -35.68 22.09 -8.79
N THR A 344 -34.85 22.53 -9.74
CA THR A 344 -34.98 23.88 -10.33
C THR A 344 -34.38 23.93 -11.72
N ALA A 345 -35.30 24.02 -12.68
CA ALA A 345 -35.27 24.58 -14.02
C ALA A 345 -33.92 24.98 -14.64
N ALA A 346 -33.64 24.33 -15.77
CA ALA A 346 -32.88 24.90 -16.87
C ALA A 346 -33.55 26.19 -17.37
N THR A 347 -32.77 27.27 -17.49
CA THR A 347 -33.10 28.41 -18.34
C THR A 347 -31.95 28.63 -19.32
N THR A 348 -32.22 28.26 -20.56
CA THR A 348 -31.55 28.71 -21.78
C THR A 348 -31.69 30.23 -21.93
N GLY A 349 -30.57 30.92 -22.07
CA GLY A 349 -30.45 32.29 -22.54
C GLY A 349 -28.96 32.55 -22.75
N GLY A 350 -28.45 32.65 -23.97
CA GLY A 350 -28.78 33.71 -24.91
C GLY A 350 -27.56 34.62 -24.96
N ALA A 351 -26.66 34.36 -25.92
CA ALA A 351 -25.49 35.17 -26.15
C ALA A 351 -25.89 36.63 -26.49
N GLN A 352 -25.28 37.59 -25.81
CA GLN A 352 -25.40 39.01 -26.15
C GLN A 352 -23.98 39.60 -26.29
N PRO A 353 -23.71 40.36 -27.38
CA PRO A 353 -22.38 40.89 -27.67
C PRO A 353 -22.05 42.13 -26.84
N ALA A 354 -20.74 42.36 -26.67
CA ALA A 354 -20.14 43.46 -25.94
C ALA A 354 -20.60 44.85 -26.44
N PRO A 355 -20.81 45.83 -25.56
CA PRO A 355 -20.88 47.23 -25.96
C PRO A 355 -19.46 47.83 -26.02
N ASP A 356 -19.19 48.50 -27.13
CA ASP A 356 -18.13 49.49 -27.28
C ASP A 356 -18.21 50.55 -26.16
N LEU A 357 -17.05 50.92 -25.60
CA LEU A 357 -16.89 52.06 -24.72
C LEU A 357 -16.02 53.14 -25.42
N PRO A 358 -16.29 54.43 -25.13
CA PRO A 358 -15.76 55.59 -25.85
C PRO A 358 -14.29 55.91 -25.59
#